data_AF-A0A843A7A0-F1
#
_entry.id   AF-A0A843A7A0-F1
#
_cell.length_a   1.000
_cell.length_b   1.000
_cell.length_c   1.000
_cell.angle_alpha   90.00
_cell.angle_beta   90.00
_cell.angle_gamma   90.00
#
_symmetry.space_group_name_H-M   'P 1'
#
loop_
_entity.id
_entity.type
_entity.pdbx_description
1 polymer ?
#
loop_
_entity_poly.entity_id
_entity_poly.type
_entity_poly.pdbx_seq_one_letter_code
_entity_poly.pdbx_strand_id
1 'polypeptide(L)'
;MVNPIFNYGMSFLVEEVLKKTIGITDVIVPLASGTLLLGIFEGFKRNIDKNGGLPKIWAVQPTRTGYLRGKVKIVHESQGRSDSADALVVSNPARINDIINAINETKGGGIIVDDEDIKEGMRNLYSRGFIVEPSSSVVWKAFELLNREELIGSKILIPLTGSGLKYLHSI
;
A
#
# COMPACT_ATOMS: atom_id res chain seq x y z
N MET A 1 10.57 -10.84 4.74
CA MET A 1 11.85 -11.47 4.32
C MET A 1 12.95 -10.43 4.44
N VAL A 2 14.10 -10.74 5.05
CA VAL A 2 15.19 -9.77 5.30
C VAL A 2 16.34 -9.86 4.28
N ASN A 3 16.17 -10.65 3.22
CA ASN A 3 17.19 -10.81 2.18
C ASN A 3 17.43 -9.45 1.46
N PRO A 4 18.66 -8.91 1.47
CA PRO A 4 18.97 -7.61 0.89
C PRO A 4 18.74 -7.56 -0.63
N ILE A 5 18.98 -8.66 -1.35
CA ILE A 5 18.78 -8.74 -2.80
C ILE A 5 17.30 -8.62 -3.14
N PHE A 6 16.44 -9.33 -2.40
CA PHE A 6 14.99 -9.27 -2.61
C PHE A 6 14.45 -7.86 -2.31
N ASN A 7 14.90 -7.24 -1.22
CA ASN A 7 14.51 -5.87 -0.86
C ASN A 7 14.96 -4.85 -1.92
N TYR A 8 16.19 -4.98 -2.43
CA TYR A 8 16.68 -4.13 -3.51
C TYR A 8 15.87 -4.34 -4.80
N GLY A 9 15.54 -5.60 -5.13
CA GLY A 9 14.68 -5.95 -6.26
C GLY A 9 13.33 -5.23 -6.23
N MET A 10 12.69 -5.11 -5.07
CA MET A 10 11.41 -4.40 -4.93
C MET A 10 11.47 -2.92 -5.33
N SER A 11 12.63 -2.28 -5.19
CA SER A 11 12.80 -0.87 -5.53
C SER A 11 12.76 -0.58 -7.04
N PHE A 12 12.98 -1.60 -7.88
CA PHE A 12 12.87 -1.46 -9.34
C PHE A 12 11.45 -1.16 -9.82
N LEU A 13 10.42 -1.44 -9.01
CA LEU A 13 9.06 -1.01 -9.34
C LEU A 13 9.00 0.50 -9.62
N VAL A 14 9.75 1.30 -8.86
CA VAL A 14 9.79 2.75 -9.07
C VAL A 14 10.48 3.11 -10.38
N GLU A 15 11.55 2.40 -10.75
CA GLU A 15 12.21 2.62 -12.04
C GLU A 15 11.25 2.39 -13.22
N GLU A 16 10.45 1.32 -13.16
CA GLU A 16 9.44 1.02 -14.18
C GLU A 16 8.34 2.08 -14.24
N VAL A 17 7.87 2.56 -13.09
CA VAL A 17 6.90 3.67 -13.02
C VAL A 17 7.48 4.93 -13.64
N LEU A 18 8.72 5.31 -13.27
CA LEU A 18 9.38 6.53 -13.74
C LEU A 18 9.80 6.50 -15.21
N LYS A 19 9.77 5.34 -15.88
CA LYS A 19 9.84 5.24 -17.35
C LYS A 19 8.54 5.66 -18.03
N LYS A 20 7.42 5.60 -17.32
CA LYS A 20 6.08 5.89 -17.86
C LYS A 20 5.53 7.24 -17.41
N THR A 21 5.81 7.65 -16.18
CA THR A 21 5.33 8.92 -15.62
C THR A 21 6.23 9.40 -14.50
N ILE A 22 6.34 10.72 -14.34
CA ILE A 22 7.00 11.40 -13.22
C ILE A 22 5.99 12.22 -12.42
N GLY A 23 6.42 12.86 -11.32
CA GLY A 23 5.56 13.71 -10.51
C GLY A 23 4.54 12.92 -9.70
N ILE A 24 4.90 11.71 -9.25
CA ILE A 24 4.06 10.95 -8.31
C ILE A 24 4.11 11.68 -6.96
N THR A 25 2.94 12.02 -6.42
CA THR A 25 2.79 12.76 -5.17
C THR A 25 2.41 11.85 -4.00
N ASP A 26 1.76 10.73 -4.29
CA ASP A 26 1.21 9.81 -3.30
C ASP A 26 1.38 8.37 -3.76
N VAL A 27 1.63 7.47 -2.81
CA VAL A 27 1.63 6.02 -3.02
C VAL A 27 0.73 5.38 -1.98
N ILE A 28 -0.24 4.58 -2.42
CA ILE A 28 -1.09 3.78 -1.52
C ILE A 28 -0.68 2.33 -1.69
N VAL A 29 -0.16 1.72 -0.63
CA VAL A 29 0.52 0.43 -0.70
C VAL A 29 -0.01 -0.54 0.36
N PRO A 30 -0.29 -1.83 0.01
CA PRO A 30 -0.65 -2.82 1.01
C PRO A 30 0.57 -3.12 1.90
N LEU A 31 0.34 -3.23 3.22
CA LEU A 31 1.41 -3.39 4.20
C LEU A 31 1.27 -4.70 4.99
N ALA A 32 2.21 -5.61 4.70
CA ALA A 32 2.48 -6.83 5.47
C ALA A 32 3.82 -6.70 6.22
N SER A 33 4.87 -7.36 5.72
CA SER A 33 6.23 -7.33 6.29
C SER A 33 7.03 -6.06 6.01
N GLY A 34 6.51 -5.14 5.19
CA GLY A 34 7.17 -3.90 4.81
C GLY A 34 8.07 -3.96 3.59
N THR A 35 8.36 -5.14 3.03
CA THR A 35 9.31 -5.27 1.90
C THR A 35 8.94 -4.43 0.68
N LEU A 36 7.67 -4.45 0.23
CA LEU A 36 7.23 -3.62 -0.90
C LEU A 36 7.30 -2.12 -0.57
N LEU A 37 6.77 -1.71 0.59
CA LEU A 37 6.78 -0.32 1.04
C LEU A 37 8.20 0.25 1.08
N LEU A 38 9.12 -0.49 1.68
CA LEU A 38 10.52 -0.08 1.81
C LEU A 38 11.22 -0.07 0.45
N GLY A 39 10.91 -1.02 -0.43
CA GLY A 39 11.40 -0.99 -1.81
C GLY A 39 10.95 0.27 -2.54
N ILE A 40 9.68 0.62 -2.44
CA ILE A 40 9.10 1.84 -3.02
C ILE A 40 9.78 3.09 -2.46
N PHE A 41 9.90 3.18 -1.14
CA PHE A 41 10.56 4.29 -0.47
C PHE A 41 12.00 4.50 -0.97
N GLU A 42 12.81 3.44 -0.98
CA GLU A 42 14.19 3.50 -1.47
C GLU A 42 14.27 3.83 -2.96
N GLY A 43 13.35 3.28 -3.77
CA GLY A 43 13.28 3.56 -5.20
C GLY A 43 13.01 5.04 -5.50
N PHE A 44 12.06 5.64 -4.77
CA PHE A 44 11.78 7.08 -4.90
C PHE A 44 12.89 7.94 -4.32
N LYS A 45 13.52 7.54 -3.21
CA LYS A 45 14.65 8.26 -2.60
C LYS A 45 15.83 8.38 -3.55
N ARG A 46 16.15 7.30 -4.30
CA ARG A 46 17.19 7.34 -5.35
C ARG A 46 16.82 8.19 -6.56
N ASN A 47 15.52 8.40 -6.80
CA ASN A 47 15.01 9.13 -7.96
C ASN A 47 14.27 10.42 -7.57
N ILE A 48 14.63 11.02 -6.42
CA ILE A 48 13.90 12.14 -5.85
C ILE A 48 13.85 13.34 -6.80
N ASP A 49 14.97 13.68 -7.42
CA ASP A 49 15.06 14.81 -8.37
C ASP A 49 14.25 14.54 -9.64
N LYS A 50 14.33 13.30 -10.16
CA LYS A 50 13.59 12.88 -11.36
C LYS A 50 12.08 12.87 -11.15
N ASN A 51 11.62 12.46 -9.97
CA ASN A 51 10.20 12.47 -9.64
C ASN A 51 9.70 13.88 -9.28
N GLY A 52 10.58 14.78 -8.82
CA GLY A 52 10.21 16.10 -8.32
C GLY A 52 9.85 16.11 -6.83
N GLY A 53 10.42 15.18 -6.05
CA GLY A 53 10.19 15.03 -4.61
C GLY A 53 9.85 13.60 -4.20
N LEU A 54 9.79 13.38 -2.88
CA LEU A 54 9.32 12.12 -2.31
C LEU A 54 7.78 12.12 -2.28
N PRO A 55 7.11 11.06 -2.79
CA PRO A 55 5.67 10.93 -2.61
C PRO A 55 5.34 10.54 -1.17
N LYS A 56 4.16 10.96 -0.69
CA LYS A 56 3.61 10.48 0.58
C LYS A 56 3.30 8.99 0.49
N ILE A 57 3.65 8.21 1.51
CA ILE A 57 3.34 6.78 1.55
C ILE A 57 2.18 6.50 2.52
N TRP A 58 1.08 6.04 1.95
CA TRP A 58 -0.12 5.60 2.66
C TRP A 58 -0.11 4.07 2.78
N ALA A 59 0.19 3.58 3.98
CA ALA A 59 0.30 2.16 4.26
C ALA A 59 -1.05 1.57 4.70
N VAL A 60 -1.52 0.55 3.99
CA VAL A 60 -2.83 -0.05 4.23
C VAL A 60 -2.69 -1.40 4.95
N GLN A 61 -3.31 -1.53 6.11
CA GLN A 61 -3.29 -2.77 6.91
C GLN A 61 -4.70 -3.31 7.14
N PRO A 62 -4.89 -4.63 7.21
CA PRO A 62 -6.11 -5.21 7.72
C PRO A 62 -6.23 -4.98 9.24
N THR A 63 -7.45 -4.85 9.77
CA THR A 63 -7.71 -4.63 11.22
C THR A 63 -7.04 -5.67 12.11
N ARG A 64 -6.88 -6.91 11.61
CA ARG A 64 -6.25 -8.07 12.28
C ARG A 64 -4.76 -7.89 12.60
N THR A 65 -4.00 -7.11 11.83
CA THR A 65 -2.58 -6.90 12.11
C THR A 65 -2.32 -5.56 12.77
N GLY A 66 -2.75 -4.47 12.11
CA GLY A 66 -2.68 -3.07 12.55
C GLY A 66 -1.53 -2.69 13.49
N TYR A 67 -0.31 -3.14 13.23
CA TYR A 67 0.85 -2.86 14.09
C TYR A 67 1.33 -1.40 13.99
N LEU A 68 0.79 -0.65 13.03
CA LEU A 68 0.99 0.79 12.87
C LEU A 68 0.25 1.63 13.92
N ARG A 69 -0.75 1.07 14.62
CA ARG A 69 -1.49 1.76 15.69
C ARG A 69 -0.53 2.33 16.74
N GLY A 70 -0.69 3.62 17.04
CA GLY A 70 0.15 4.34 18.00
C GLY A 70 1.60 4.57 17.56
N LYS A 71 1.99 4.22 16.32
CA LYS A 71 3.36 4.37 15.81
C LYS A 71 3.47 5.33 14.62
N VAL A 72 2.39 5.50 13.86
CA VAL A 72 2.26 6.49 12.78
C VAL A 72 0.88 7.14 12.86
N LYS A 73 0.68 8.24 12.13
CA LYS A 73 -0.65 8.86 11.97
C LYS A 73 -1.59 7.86 11.28
N ILE A 74 -2.66 7.45 11.94
CA ILE A 74 -3.76 6.70 11.32
C ILE A 74 -4.79 7.71 10.84
N VAL A 75 -5.05 7.74 9.53
CA VAL A 75 -6.02 8.69 8.93
C VAL A 75 -7.43 8.10 8.80
N HIS A 76 -7.53 6.77 8.81
CA HIS A 76 -8.79 6.05 8.83
C HIS A 76 -8.61 4.67 9.47
N GLU A 77 -9.60 4.23 10.23
CA GLU A 77 -9.66 2.90 10.82
C GLU A 77 -11.09 2.36 10.87
N SER A 78 -11.33 1.30 10.09
CA SER A 78 -12.56 0.53 10.13
C SER A 78 -12.65 -0.30 11.41
N GLN A 79 -13.88 -0.52 11.88
CA GLN A 79 -14.15 -1.18 13.17
C GLN A 79 -14.45 -2.68 13.03
N GLY A 80 -14.61 -3.19 11.80
CA GLY A 80 -14.87 -4.60 11.55
C GLY A 80 -13.64 -5.51 11.71
N ARG A 81 -13.87 -6.80 11.48
CA ARG A 81 -12.81 -7.83 11.48
C ARG A 81 -12.32 -8.08 10.06
N SER A 82 -11.07 -8.52 9.95
CA SER A 82 -10.43 -8.84 8.67
C SER A 82 -9.79 -10.23 8.69
N ASP A 83 -10.39 -11.20 8.01
CA ASP A 83 -9.87 -12.56 7.88
C ASP A 83 -9.54 -12.92 6.43
N SER A 84 -10.01 -12.15 5.45
CA SER A 84 -9.89 -12.45 4.01
C SER A 84 -8.51 -12.12 3.40
N ALA A 85 -7.75 -11.18 3.97
CA ALA A 85 -6.43 -10.76 3.46
C ALA A 85 -5.26 -11.50 4.15
N ASP A 86 -5.19 -12.82 3.96
CA ASP A 86 -4.20 -13.70 4.58
C ASP A 86 -2.73 -13.32 4.31
N ALA A 87 -2.42 -12.87 3.09
CA ALA A 87 -1.08 -12.46 2.69
C ALA A 87 -0.56 -11.22 3.44
N LEU A 88 -1.44 -10.48 4.12
CA LEU A 88 -1.08 -9.29 4.90
C LEU A 88 -0.84 -9.57 6.39
N VAL A 89 -0.89 -10.83 6.79
CA VAL A 89 -0.94 -11.24 8.20
C VAL A 89 0.47 -11.36 8.77
N VAL A 90 1.03 -10.20 9.11
CA VAL A 90 2.31 -10.08 9.81
C VAL A 90 2.14 -9.09 10.96
N SER A 91 2.10 -9.60 12.20
CA SER A 91 1.87 -8.74 13.38
C SER A 91 3.15 -8.11 13.94
N ASN A 92 4.32 -8.72 13.69
CA ASN A 92 5.61 -8.21 14.16
C ASN A 92 6.68 -8.30 13.05
N PRO A 93 6.71 -7.34 12.11
CA PRO A 93 7.69 -7.37 11.02
C PRO A 93 9.10 -7.06 11.55
N ALA A 94 10.09 -7.81 11.09
CA ALA A 94 11.49 -7.63 11.50
C ALA A 94 12.05 -6.21 11.27
N ARG A 95 11.47 -5.47 10.31
CA ARG A 95 11.90 -4.12 9.90
C ARG A 95 10.92 -3.03 10.33
N ILE A 96 10.19 -3.22 11.43
CA ILE A 96 9.13 -2.30 11.85
C ILE A 96 9.58 -0.84 11.95
N ASN A 97 10.79 -0.59 12.47
CA ASN A 97 11.31 0.76 12.62
C ASN A 97 11.59 1.42 11.26
N ASP A 98 12.12 0.67 10.29
CA ASP A 98 12.33 1.17 8.94
C ASP A 98 10.99 1.56 8.29
N ILE A 99 9.95 0.76 8.50
CA ILE A 99 8.60 1.01 7.96
C ILE A 99 8.06 2.32 8.53
N ILE A 100 8.13 2.49 9.85
CA ILE A 100 7.66 3.69 10.54
C ILE A 100 8.45 4.92 10.05
N ASN A 101 9.77 4.81 9.95
CA ASN A 101 10.63 5.90 9.47
C ASN A 101 10.30 6.30 8.03
N ALA A 102 10.11 5.33 7.12
CA ALA A 102 9.73 5.61 5.74
C ALA A 102 8.38 6.32 5.63
N ILE A 103 7.38 5.88 6.41
CA ILE A 103 6.05 6.54 6.44
C ILE A 103 6.16 7.97 6.97
N ASN A 104 6.93 8.19 8.04
CA ASN A 104 7.09 9.51 8.66
C ASN A 104 7.93 10.46 7.79
N GLU A 105 9.04 10.00 7.19
CA GLU A 105 9.90 10.80 6.31
C GLU A 105 9.13 11.28 5.07
N THR A 106 8.25 10.43 4.55
CA THR A 106 7.37 10.78 3.42
C THR A 106 6.13 11.57 3.84
N LYS A 107 5.92 11.84 5.14
CA LYS A 107 4.74 12.53 5.69
C LYS A 107 3.42 11.86 5.30
N GLY A 108 3.44 10.54 5.16
CA GLY A 108 2.27 9.73 4.89
C GLY A 108 1.54 9.29 6.17
N GLY A 109 0.92 8.12 6.13
CA GLY A 109 0.15 7.59 7.26
C GLY A 109 -0.30 6.15 7.07
N GLY A 110 -1.02 5.65 8.06
CA GLY A 110 -1.65 4.34 8.05
C GLY A 110 -3.16 4.43 7.78
N ILE A 111 -3.68 3.44 7.08
CA ILE A 111 -5.12 3.21 6.86
C ILE A 111 -5.40 1.78 7.27
N ILE A 112 -6.43 1.58 8.08
CA ILE A 112 -6.80 0.25 8.58
C ILE A 112 -8.18 -0.12 8.04
N VAL A 113 -8.28 -1.26 7.37
CA VAL A 113 -9.48 -1.73 6.66
C VAL A 113 -9.97 -3.08 7.18
N ASP A 114 -11.27 -3.33 7.09
CA ASP A 114 -11.89 -4.60 7.47
C ASP A 114 -12.28 -5.47 6.25
N ASP A 115 -12.94 -6.61 6.47
CA ASP A 115 -13.34 -7.49 5.36
C ASP A 115 -14.43 -6.91 4.46
N GLU A 116 -15.28 -6.01 4.95
CA GLU A 116 -16.31 -5.38 4.10
C GLU A 116 -15.65 -4.39 3.14
N ASP A 117 -14.68 -3.61 3.64
CA ASP A 117 -13.83 -2.75 2.84
C ASP A 117 -13.08 -3.52 1.74
N ILE A 118 -12.52 -4.68 2.09
CA ILE A 118 -11.80 -5.55 1.15
C ILE A 118 -12.75 -6.05 0.06
N LYS A 119 -13.93 -6.56 0.43
CA LYS A 119 -14.94 -7.04 -0.53
C LYS A 119 -15.44 -5.92 -1.44
N GLU A 120 -15.68 -4.73 -0.90
CA GLU A 120 -16.04 -3.56 -1.70
C GLU A 120 -14.93 -3.15 -2.66
N GLY A 121 -13.68 -3.14 -2.20
CA GLY A 121 -12.50 -2.90 -3.03
C GLY A 121 -12.39 -3.89 -4.19
N MET A 122 -12.59 -5.19 -3.91
CA MET A 122 -12.62 -6.23 -4.94
C MET A 122 -13.74 -5.97 -5.96
N ARG A 123 -14.99 -5.78 -5.50
CA ARG A 123 -16.14 -5.50 -6.39
C ARG A 123 -15.89 -4.31 -7.32
N ASN A 124 -15.36 -3.22 -6.77
CA ASN A 124 -15.04 -2.02 -7.55
C ASN A 124 -13.94 -2.28 -8.58
N LEU A 125 -12.84 -2.93 -8.19
CA LEU A 125 -11.74 -3.26 -9.10
C LEU A 125 -12.19 -4.23 -10.21
N TYR A 126 -13.01 -5.23 -9.87
CA TYR A 126 -13.59 -6.18 -10.84
C TYR A 126 -14.48 -5.48 -11.86
N SER A 127 -15.33 -4.55 -11.42
CA SER A 127 -16.18 -3.75 -12.32
C SER A 127 -15.37 -2.92 -13.32
N ARG A 128 -14.09 -2.68 -13.03
CA ARG A 128 -13.13 -1.92 -13.86
C ARG A 128 -12.19 -2.83 -14.66
N GLY A 129 -12.36 -4.15 -14.60
CA GLY A 129 -11.55 -5.12 -15.32
C GLY A 129 -10.27 -5.58 -14.62
N PHE A 130 -10.07 -5.24 -13.34
CA PHE A 130 -8.89 -5.65 -12.56
C PHE A 130 -9.19 -6.85 -11.67
N ILE A 131 -8.83 -8.06 -12.11
CA ILE A 131 -9.00 -9.29 -11.31
C ILE A 131 -7.83 -9.43 -10.31
N VAL A 132 -8.05 -9.00 -9.06
CA VAL A 132 -7.07 -8.99 -7.96
C VAL A 132 -7.44 -9.91 -6.78
N GLU A 133 -6.45 -10.34 -6.01
CA GLU A 133 -6.68 -11.08 -4.76
C GLU A 133 -7.08 -10.13 -3.59
N PRO A 134 -7.67 -10.64 -2.48
CA PRO A 134 -8.13 -9.80 -1.37
C PRO A 134 -7.07 -8.85 -0.81
N SER A 135 -5.86 -9.35 -0.53
CA SER A 135 -4.72 -8.56 -0.03
C SER A 135 -4.29 -7.43 -0.96
N SER A 136 -4.50 -7.58 -2.27
CA SER A 136 -4.20 -6.56 -3.27
C SER A 136 -5.31 -5.51 -3.40
N SER A 137 -6.54 -5.83 -2.97
CA SER A 137 -7.70 -4.94 -3.12
C SER A 137 -7.82 -3.90 -2.00
N VAL A 138 -7.14 -4.11 -0.86
CA VAL A 138 -7.20 -3.24 0.34
C VAL A 138 -6.91 -1.77 0.01
N VAL A 139 -6.03 -1.54 -0.97
CA VAL A 139 -5.62 -0.20 -1.39
C VAL A 139 -6.70 0.57 -2.13
N TRP A 140 -7.67 -0.11 -2.72
CA TRP A 140 -8.78 0.56 -3.40
C TRP A 140 -9.68 1.26 -2.41
N LYS A 141 -10.10 0.56 -1.34
CA LYS A 141 -10.89 1.21 -0.29
C LYS A 141 -10.10 2.34 0.37
N ALA A 142 -8.82 2.12 0.64
CA ALA A 142 -7.95 3.17 1.17
C ALA A 142 -7.89 4.42 0.28
N PHE A 143 -7.89 4.25 -1.06
CA PHE A 143 -7.99 5.36 -2.00
C PHE A 143 -9.32 6.12 -1.90
N GLU A 144 -10.43 5.41 -1.69
CA GLU A 144 -11.75 6.05 -1.51
C GLU A 144 -11.89 6.76 -0.16
N LEU A 145 -11.21 6.25 0.87
CA LEU A 145 -11.24 6.77 2.24
C LEU A 145 -10.30 7.97 2.46
N LEU A 146 -9.21 8.06 1.69
CA LEU A 146 -8.40 9.26 1.64
C LEU A 146 -9.25 10.39 1.07
N ASN A 147 -9.46 11.43 1.88
CA ASN A 147 -10.44 12.47 1.61
C ASN A 147 -10.19 13.11 0.23
N ARG A 148 -11.26 13.35 -0.55
CA ARG A 148 -11.13 13.88 -1.93
C ARG A 148 -10.30 15.17 -1.98
N GLU A 149 -10.34 15.98 -0.93
CA GLU A 149 -9.57 17.21 -0.81
C GLU A 149 -8.06 16.99 -0.64
N GLU A 150 -7.63 15.91 0.04
CA GLU A 150 -6.21 15.59 0.23
C GLU A 150 -5.54 15.12 -1.07
N LEU A 151 -6.34 14.67 -2.04
CA LEU A 151 -5.88 14.08 -3.29
C LEU A 151 -6.16 14.97 -4.52
N ILE A 152 -6.66 16.20 -4.36
CA ILE A 152 -6.89 17.10 -5.48
C ILE A 152 -5.56 17.46 -6.14
N GLY A 153 -5.45 17.15 -7.44
CA GLY A 153 -4.22 17.38 -8.20
C GLY A 153 -3.11 16.36 -7.91
N SER A 154 -3.35 15.38 -7.04
CA SER A 154 -2.40 14.31 -6.76
C SER A 154 -2.26 13.38 -7.94
N LYS A 155 -1.03 12.88 -8.13
CA LYS A 155 -0.75 11.76 -9.02
C LYS A 155 -0.38 10.56 -8.15
N ILE A 156 -1.28 9.58 -8.12
CA ILE A 156 -1.26 8.50 -7.13
C ILE A 156 -0.79 7.20 -7.80
N LEU A 157 0.18 6.55 -7.17
CA LEU A 157 0.59 5.19 -7.52
C LEU A 157 -0.12 4.19 -6.58
N ILE A 158 -0.85 3.23 -7.15
CA ILE A 158 -1.52 2.16 -6.41
C ILE A 158 -1.06 0.80 -6.96
N PRO A 159 -0.10 0.12 -6.31
CA PRO A 159 0.32 -1.21 -6.74
C PRO A 159 -0.76 -2.26 -6.45
N LEU A 160 -1.21 -2.95 -7.50
CA LEU A 160 -2.04 -4.16 -7.37
C LEU A 160 -1.12 -5.39 -7.39
N THR A 161 -0.85 -5.95 -6.21
CA THR A 161 0.27 -6.86 -5.96
C THR A 161 0.03 -8.31 -6.34
N GLY A 162 -1.23 -8.73 -6.46
CA GLY A 162 -1.58 -10.13 -6.64
C GLY A 162 -2.83 -10.32 -7.49
N SER A 163 -2.79 -11.36 -8.33
CA SER A 163 -3.88 -11.70 -9.24
C SER A 163 -4.99 -12.47 -8.53
N GLY A 164 -6.24 -12.10 -8.83
CA GLY A 164 -7.44 -12.77 -8.33
C GLY A 164 -7.79 -14.07 -9.06
N LEU A 165 -6.95 -14.56 -9.99
CA LEU A 165 -7.26 -15.76 -10.78
C LEU A 165 -7.46 -17.03 -9.93
N LYS A 166 -6.89 -17.08 -8.72
CA LYS A 166 -7.14 -18.16 -7.76
C LYS A 166 -8.47 -18.04 -7.02
N TYR A 167 -9.11 -16.88 -7.12
CA TYR A 167 -10.31 -16.48 -6.41
C TYR A 167 -11.53 -16.37 -7.34
N LEU A 168 -11.45 -16.90 -8.56
CA LEU A 168 -12.55 -16.86 -9.55
C LEU A 168 -13.85 -17.49 -9.04
N HIS A 169 -13.78 -18.47 -8.14
CA HIS A 169 -14.97 -19.09 -7.53
C HIS A 169 -15.71 -18.19 -6.52
N SER A 170 -15.07 -17.10 -6.11
CA SER A 170 -15.57 -16.11 -5.14
C SER A 170 -15.83 -14.75 -5.77
N ILE A 171 -15.78 -14.65 -7.12
CA ILE A 171 -16.16 -13.47 -7.90
C ILE A 171 -17.65 -13.55 -8.26
#